data_AF-A0AAV1SLB3-F1
#
_entry.id   AF-A0AAV1SLB3-F1
#
_cell.length_a   1.000
_cell.length_b   1.000
_cell.length_c   1.000
_cell.angle_alpha   90.00
_cell.angle_beta   90.00
_cell.angle_gamma   90.00
#
_symmetry.space_group_name_H-M   'P 1'
#
loop_
_entity.id
_entity.type
_entity.pdbx_description
1 polymer ?
#
loop_
_entity_poly.entity_id
_entity_poly.type
_entity_poly.pdbx_seq_one_letter_code
_entity_poly.pdbx_strand_id
1 'polypeptide(L)'
;MKQGVKYYEPEYWKFGEAGNKYFRHATGQLYAVSKELATYISENQHILHKYINEDVSLGSWFIGLDVEHVDDKRLCCGTPPDCEWKAQLGSVCAASFDWKCSGICKSVERMMEVHKTCGEDVNALEHASF
;
A
#
# COMPACT_ATOMS: atom_id res chain seq x y z
N MET A 1 11.37 -11.80 13.21
CA MET A 1 10.47 -12.50 12.27
C MET A 1 10.81 -13.97 12.27
N LYS A 2 9.88 -14.88 11.98
CA LYS A 2 10.18 -16.33 11.94
C LYS A 2 10.53 -16.74 10.51
N GLN A 3 11.62 -17.46 10.35
CA GLN A 3 12.00 -18.06 9.06
C GLN A 3 10.89 -19.03 8.59
N GLY A 4 10.54 -18.98 7.30
CA GLY A 4 9.50 -19.83 6.71
C GLY A 4 8.08 -19.24 6.65
N VAL A 5 7.89 -17.97 7.02
CA VAL A 5 6.62 -17.25 6.74
C VAL A 5 6.68 -16.54 5.39
N LYS A 6 5.52 -16.38 4.73
CA LYS A 6 5.39 -15.86 3.35
C LYS A 6 6.15 -14.54 3.10
N TYR A 7 6.15 -13.63 4.07
CA TYR A 7 6.71 -12.29 3.96
C TYR A 7 8.03 -12.14 4.74
N TYR A 8 8.75 -13.25 4.95
CA TYR A 8 10.04 -13.21 5.63
C TYR A 8 11.11 -12.57 4.73
N GLU A 9 11.72 -11.49 5.22
CA GLU A 9 12.89 -10.87 4.59
C GLU A 9 14.17 -11.34 5.31
N PRO A 10 15.08 -12.09 4.64
CA PRO A 10 16.35 -12.52 5.22
C PRO A 10 17.20 -11.39 5.80
N GLU A 11 17.16 -10.22 5.16
CA GLU A 11 17.95 -9.06 5.55
C GLU A 11 17.20 -8.13 6.54
N TYR A 12 16.17 -8.63 7.24
CA TYR A 12 15.33 -7.82 8.14
C TYR A 12 16.11 -7.04 9.21
N TRP A 13 17.28 -7.53 9.59
CA TRP A 13 18.18 -6.92 10.57
C TRP A 13 18.73 -5.56 10.13
N LYS A 14 18.69 -5.24 8.82
CA LYS A 14 19.10 -3.92 8.28
C LYS A 14 18.07 -2.81 8.57
N PHE A 15 16.84 -3.18 8.95
CA PHE A 15 15.73 -2.23 9.04
C PHE A 15 15.41 -1.74 10.45
N GLY A 16 16.06 -2.33 11.45
CA GLY A 16 15.80 -2.05 12.86
C GLY A 16 15.80 -3.32 13.70
N GLU A 17 15.18 -3.23 14.86
CA GLU A 17 15.14 -4.31 15.85
C GLU A 17 14.04 -5.34 15.53
N ALA A 18 14.17 -6.53 16.12
CA ALA A 18 13.16 -7.58 16.00
C ALA A 18 11.77 -7.10 16.51
N GLY A 19 10.71 -7.50 15.80
CA GLY A 19 9.33 -7.24 16.21
C GLY A 19 8.63 -6.11 15.45
N ASN A 20 8.84 -6.00 14.14
CA ASN A 20 8.21 -4.99 13.27
C ASN A 20 8.58 -3.54 13.60
N LYS A 21 9.76 -3.31 14.20
CA LYS A 21 10.32 -1.97 14.39
C LYS A 21 11.07 -1.55 13.12
N TYR A 22 10.31 -1.32 12.06
CA TYR A 22 10.82 -0.82 10.79
C TYR A 22 10.98 0.69 10.80
N PHE A 23 11.85 1.22 9.93
CA PHE A 23 11.68 2.59 9.45
C PHE A 23 10.33 2.74 8.73
N ARG A 24 9.82 3.97 8.63
CA ARG A 24 8.51 4.23 8.02
C ARG A 24 8.52 3.74 6.56
N HIS A 25 7.64 2.81 6.23
CA HIS A 25 7.40 2.31 4.88
C HIS A 25 5.90 2.26 4.63
N ALA A 26 5.50 2.28 3.36
CA ALA A 26 4.10 2.18 2.97
C ALA A 26 3.63 0.74 3.19
N THR A 27 3.00 0.45 4.33
CA THR A 27 2.30 -0.82 4.52
C THR A 27 0.90 -0.68 3.95
N GLY A 28 0.58 -1.41 2.88
CA GLY A 28 -0.74 -1.32 2.27
C GLY A 28 -0.80 -1.83 0.84
N GLN A 29 -1.99 -1.68 0.24
CA GLN A 29 -2.26 -2.06 -1.14
C GLN A 29 -1.84 -1.00 -2.17
N LEU A 30 -1.62 0.24 -1.71
CA LEU A 30 -1.43 1.40 -2.58
C LEU A 30 -0.41 2.35 -1.96
N TYR A 31 0.46 2.88 -2.82
CA TYR A 31 1.29 4.04 -2.55
C TYR A 31 1.33 4.91 -3.81
N ALA A 32 1.62 6.19 -3.63
CA ALA A 32 1.85 7.12 -4.72
C ALA A 32 3.21 7.80 -4.51
N VAL A 33 3.88 8.09 -5.62
CA VAL A 33 5.15 8.83 -5.63
C VAL A 33 5.02 9.98 -6.62
N SER A 34 5.67 11.10 -6.32
CA SER A 34 5.73 12.23 -7.26
C SER A 34 6.50 11.82 -8.52
N LYS A 35 6.21 12.48 -9.64
CA LYS A 35 6.91 12.25 -10.91
C LYS A 35 8.43 12.38 -10.75
N GLU A 36 8.88 13.42 -10.05
CA GLU A 36 10.31 13.69 -9.83
C GLU A 36 10.98 12.57 -9.04
N LEU A 37 10.33 12.09 -7.97
CA LEU A 37 10.83 10.98 -7.18
C LEU A 37 10.88 9.69 -7.99
N ALA A 38 9.84 9.40 -8.79
CA ALA A 38 9.81 8.23 -9.67
C ALA A 38 10.92 8.28 -10.73
N THR A 39 11.17 9.45 -11.34
CA THR A 39 12.26 9.65 -12.29
C THR A 39 13.62 9.40 -11.62
N TYR A 40 13.86 9.98 -10.44
CA TYR A 40 15.10 9.77 -9.69
C TYR A 40 15.36 8.29 -9.40
N ILE A 41 14.35 7.54 -8.93
CA ILE A 41 14.46 6.10 -8.67
C ILE A 41 14.80 5.34 -9.95
N SER A 42 14.13 5.66 -11.06
CA SER A 42 14.32 4.99 -12.35
C SER A 42 15.74 5.16 -12.90
N GLU A 43 16.26 6.39 -12.85
CA GLU A 43 17.62 6.73 -13.29
C GLU A 43 18.70 6.06 -12.43
N ASN A 44 18.46 5.97 -11.13
CA ASN A 44 19.43 5.45 -10.16
C ASN A 44 19.19 3.98 -9.79
N GLN A 45 18.30 3.27 -10.47
CA GLN A 45 17.87 1.92 -10.09
C GLN A 45 19.01 0.89 -9.93
N HIS A 46 20.15 1.11 -10.57
CA HIS A 46 21.31 0.21 -10.56
C HIS A 46 22.11 0.25 -9.24
N ILE A 47 21.96 1.31 -8.44
CA ILE A 47 22.57 1.42 -7.10
C ILE A 47 21.56 1.16 -5.97
N LEU A 48 20.27 1.03 -6.31
CA LEU A 48 19.20 0.83 -5.34
C LEU A 48 19.05 -0.66 -5.01
N HIS A 49 19.26 -1.02 -3.74
CA HIS A 49 19.09 -2.39 -3.26
C HIS A 49 17.60 -2.78 -3.27
N LYS A 50 17.30 -3.97 -3.78
CA LYS A 50 15.94 -4.53 -3.81
C LYS A 50 15.85 -5.65 -2.77
N TYR A 51 14.89 -5.52 -1.86
CA TYR A 51 14.50 -6.55 -0.92
C TYR A 51 13.41 -7.44 -1.53
N ILE A 52 13.07 -8.54 -0.85
CA ILE A 52 12.04 -9.49 -1.31
C ILE A 52 10.66 -8.83 -1.36
N ASN A 53 10.38 -7.93 -0.42
CA ASN A 53 9.12 -7.19 -0.37
C ASN A 53 9.27 -5.83 -1.08
N GLU A 54 8.34 -5.48 -1.98
CA GLU A 54 8.46 -4.25 -2.78
C GLU A 54 8.29 -2.98 -1.94
N ASP A 55 7.41 -3.01 -0.94
CA ASP A 55 7.14 -1.91 -0.01
C ASP A 55 8.36 -1.59 0.87
N VAL A 56 9.08 -2.62 1.30
CA VAL A 56 10.35 -2.49 2.03
C VAL A 56 11.43 -1.91 1.12
N SER A 57 11.52 -2.36 -0.13
CA SER A 57 12.44 -1.81 -1.12
C SER A 57 12.18 -0.32 -1.32
N LEU A 58 10.93 0.04 -1.63
CA LEU A 58 10.51 1.41 -1.87
C LEU A 58 10.78 2.31 -0.66
N GLY A 59 10.36 1.90 0.53
CA GLY A 59 10.59 2.65 1.76
C GLY A 59 12.08 2.85 2.06
N SER A 60 12.92 1.85 1.76
CA SER A 60 14.36 1.95 2.00
C SER A 60 15.05 2.99 1.12
N TRP A 61 14.58 3.17 -0.12
CA TRP A 61 15.12 4.16 -1.04
C TRP A 61 14.84 5.59 -0.56
N PHE A 62 13.79 5.78 0.24
CA PHE A 62 13.38 7.10 0.74
C PHE A 62 14.15 7.56 1.98
N ILE A 63 14.79 6.65 2.72
CA ILE A 63 15.48 6.98 4.00
C ILE A 63 16.55 8.06 3.80
N GLY A 64 17.27 8.00 2.68
CA GLY A 64 18.36 8.93 2.35
C GLY A 64 17.92 10.14 1.52
N LEU A 65 16.63 10.30 1.23
CA LEU A 65 16.10 11.36 0.38
C LEU A 65 15.28 12.34 1.22
N ASP A 66 15.37 13.62 0.88
CA ASP A 66 14.53 14.66 1.49
C ASP A 66 13.14 14.63 0.83
N VAL A 67 12.32 13.65 1.23
CA VAL A 67 10.96 13.43 0.70
C VAL A 67 9.91 13.61 1.78
N GLU A 68 8.81 14.28 1.42
CA GLU A 68 7.66 14.41 2.29
C GLU A 68 6.87 13.09 2.33
N HIS A 69 6.71 12.55 3.53
CA HIS A 69 5.91 11.35 3.75
C HIS A 69 4.48 11.72 4.14
N VAL A 70 3.54 11.52 3.21
CA VAL A 70 2.11 11.78 3.43
C VAL A 70 1.39 10.47 3.77
N ASP A 71 0.72 10.44 4.92
CA ASP A 71 -0.15 9.35 5.36
C ASP A 71 -1.60 9.82 5.33
N ASP A 72 -2.28 9.57 4.21
CA ASP A 72 -3.69 9.93 4.02
C ASP A 72 -4.60 8.71 4.24
N LYS A 73 -5.21 8.67 5.43
CA LYS A 73 -6.15 7.61 5.83
C LYS A 73 -7.43 7.54 4.99
N ARG A 74 -7.68 8.51 4.10
CA ARG A 74 -8.79 8.44 3.14
C ARG A 74 -8.48 7.49 1.99
N LEU A 75 -7.21 7.23 1.71
CA LEU A 75 -6.80 6.34 0.61
C LEU A 75 -7.13 4.88 0.89
N CYS A 76 -7.18 4.46 2.16
CA CYS A 76 -7.41 3.07 2.53
C CYS A 76 -8.55 2.95 3.55
N CYS A 77 -9.35 1.90 3.42
CA CYS A 77 -10.31 1.48 4.44
C CYS A 77 -10.43 -0.04 4.53
N GLY A 78 -11.12 -0.52 5.55
CA GLY A 78 -11.45 -1.93 5.69
C GLY A 78 -12.40 -2.40 4.59
N THR A 79 -12.39 -3.70 4.28
CA THR A 79 -13.46 -4.32 3.46
C THR A 79 -14.83 -4.18 4.16
N PRO A 80 -15.97 -4.56 3.56
CA PRO A 80 -17.28 -4.36 4.17
C PRO A 80 -17.35 -4.83 5.64
N PRO A 81 -17.95 -4.02 6.53
CA PRO A 81 -18.83 -2.88 6.22
C PRO A 81 -18.14 -1.50 6.09
N ASP A 82 -16.83 -1.36 6.33
CA ASP A 82 -16.18 -0.04 6.43
C ASP A 82 -16.16 0.72 5.10
N CYS A 83 -15.64 0.10 4.03
CA CYS A 83 -15.64 0.70 2.71
C CYS A 83 -17.05 0.98 2.16
N GLU A 84 -18.03 0.12 2.49
CA GLU A 84 -19.43 0.30 2.08
C GLU A 84 -20.03 1.56 2.71
N TRP A 85 -19.86 1.72 4.03
CA TRP A 85 -20.34 2.88 4.76
C TRP A 85 -19.69 4.17 4.24
N LYS A 86 -18.38 4.13 3.98
CA LYS A 86 -17.64 5.27 3.43
C LYS A 86 -18.11 5.64 2.01
N ALA A 87 -18.40 4.65 1.17
CA ALA A 87 -18.96 4.88 -0.16
C ALA A 87 -20.35 5.52 -0.09
N GLN A 88 -21.23 5.06 0.81
CA GLN A 88 -22.56 5.66 1.02
C GLN A 88 -22.50 7.13 1.45
N LEU A 89 -21.45 7.54 2.15
CA LEU A 89 -21.19 8.93 2.56
C LEU A 89 -20.49 9.76 1.47
N GLY A 90 -20.28 9.21 0.26
CA GLY A 90 -19.58 9.89 -0.83
C GLY A 90 -18.06 10.01 -0.63
N SER A 91 -17.48 9.24 0.30
CA SER A 91 -16.06 9.23 0.63
C SER A 91 -15.44 7.87 0.29
N VAL A 92 -15.54 7.46 -0.97
CA VAL A 92 -14.97 6.18 -1.45
C VAL A 92 -13.46 6.15 -1.20
N CYS A 93 -12.95 5.01 -0.77
CA CYS A 93 -11.52 4.82 -0.55
C CYS A 93 -10.85 4.36 -1.84
N ALA A 94 -9.61 4.77 -2.07
CA ALA A 94 -8.83 4.29 -3.20
C ALA A 94 -8.50 2.78 -3.11
N ALA A 95 -8.39 2.21 -1.91
CA ALA A 95 -8.12 0.79 -1.68
C ALA A 95 -8.87 0.23 -0.46
N SER A 96 -9.22 -1.06 -0.52
CA SER A 96 -9.82 -1.83 0.57
C SER A 96 -8.84 -2.88 1.11
N PHE A 97 -8.75 -3.05 2.43
CA PHE A 97 -7.71 -3.87 3.05
C PHE A 97 -8.18 -4.58 4.34
N ASP A 98 -7.86 -5.87 4.49
CA ASP A 98 -8.04 -6.61 5.73
C ASP A 98 -6.71 -6.79 6.47
N TRP A 99 -6.58 -6.13 7.62
CA TRP A 99 -5.40 -6.25 8.49
C TRP A 99 -5.06 -7.69 8.89
N LYS A 100 -6.07 -8.56 8.99
CA LYS A 100 -5.90 -9.95 9.46
C LYS A 100 -5.03 -10.81 8.52
N CYS A 101 -5.00 -10.49 7.23
CA CYS A 101 -4.34 -11.31 6.22
C CYS A 101 -3.44 -10.50 5.28
N SER A 102 -3.16 -9.23 5.62
CA SER A 102 -2.29 -8.34 4.84
C SER A 102 -2.75 -8.20 3.38
N GLY A 103 -4.04 -7.93 3.19
CA GLY A 103 -4.70 -7.83 1.88
C GLY A 103 -6.19 -8.11 2.02
N ILE A 104 -6.90 -8.43 0.93
CA ILE A 104 -8.27 -8.93 1.02
C ILE A 104 -8.21 -10.42 1.39
N CYS A 105 -8.83 -10.81 2.51
CA CYS A 105 -8.82 -12.22 2.91
C CYS A 105 -9.67 -13.03 1.95
N LYS A 106 -9.22 -14.25 1.58
CA LYS A 106 -9.91 -15.09 0.58
C LYS A 106 -10.16 -14.28 -0.71
N SER A 107 -9.10 -13.64 -1.22
CA SER A 107 -9.20 -12.64 -2.28
C SER A 107 -9.84 -13.18 -3.56
N VAL A 108 -9.56 -14.45 -3.92
CA VAL A 108 -10.14 -15.10 -5.10
C VAL A 108 -11.67 -15.11 -5.01
N GLU A 109 -12.22 -15.42 -3.83
CA GLU A 109 -13.66 -15.47 -3.62
C GLU A 109 -14.27 -14.09 -3.34
N ARG A 110 -13.57 -13.22 -2.61
CA ARG A 110 -14.13 -11.98 -2.06
C ARG A 110 -13.88 -10.72 -2.88
N MET A 111 -12.89 -10.71 -3.78
CA MET A 111 -12.53 -9.49 -4.51
C MET A 111 -13.69 -8.93 -5.34
N MET A 112 -14.47 -9.82 -5.98
CA MET A 112 -15.65 -9.41 -6.76
C MET A 112 -16.75 -8.78 -5.90
N GLU A 113 -17.00 -9.34 -4.72
CA GLU A 113 -17.96 -8.79 -3.76
C GLU A 113 -17.48 -7.42 -3.23
N VAL A 114 -16.22 -7.33 -2.81
CA VAL A 114 -15.63 -6.08 -2.32
C VAL A 114 -15.68 -5.01 -3.42
N HIS A 115 -15.34 -5.34 -4.66
CA HIS A 115 -15.42 -4.41 -5.78
C HIS A 115 -16.85 -3.92 -6.04
N LYS A 116 -17.84 -4.81 -6.01
CA LYS A 116 -19.24 -4.44 -6.21
C LYS A 116 -19.78 -3.54 -5.11
N THR A 117 -19.39 -3.80 -3.86
CA THR A 117 -19.93 -3.08 -2.69
C THR A 117 -19.19 -1.76 -2.43
N CYS A 118 -17.90 -1.69 -2.75
CA CYS A 118 -17.03 -0.58 -2.35
C CYS A 118 -16.37 0.16 -3.52
N GLY A 119 -16.58 -0.30 -4.75
CA GLY A 119 -16.14 0.39 -5.95
C GLY A 119 -16.97 1.65 -6.20
N GLU A 120 -16.38 2.58 -6.94
CA GLU A 120 -17.11 3.73 -7.47
C GLU A 120 -18.16 3.29 -8.52
N ASP A 121 -19.09 4.18 -8.83
CA ASP A 121 -20.07 3.94 -9.90
C ASP A 121 -19.35 3.70 -11.24
N VAL A 122 -19.95 2.89 -12.12
CA VAL A 122 -19.39 2.59 -13.45
C VAL A 122 -19.17 3.85 -14.31
N ASN A 123 -19.89 4.94 -14.03
CA ASN A 123 -19.75 6.22 -14.73
C ASN A 123 -18.89 7.22 -13.95
N ALA A 124 -18.23 6.82 -12.86
CA ALA A 124 -17.40 7.72 -12.04
C ALA A 124 -16.32 8.44 -12.86
N LEU A 125 -15.73 7.75 -13.83
CA LEU A 125 -14.72 8.31 -14.74
C LEU A 125 -15.29 9.37 -15.70
N GLU A 126 -16.58 9.29 -16.05
CA GLU A 126 -17.24 10.28 -16.92
C GLU A 126 -17.64 11.55 -16.15
N HIS A 127 -17.85 11.43 -14.84
CA HIS A 127 -18.21 12.53 -13.96
C HIS A 127 -17.01 13.17 -13.25
N ALA A 128 -15.83 12.56 -13.34
CA ALA A 128 -14.60 13.08 -12.75
C ALA A 128 -14.16 14.37 -13.48
N SER A 129 -14.15 15.49 -12.74
CA SER A 129 -13.53 16.74 -13.19
C SER A 129 -12.08 16.76 -12.69
N PHE A 130 -11.13 16.65 -13.61
CA PHE A 130 -9.69 16.74 -13.34
C PHE A 130 -9.15 18.15 -13.56
#